data_AF-E8R019-F1
#
_entry.id   AF-E8R019-F1
#
_cell.length_a   1.000
_cell.length_b   1.000
_cell.length_c   1.000
_cell.angle_alpha   90.00
_cell.angle_beta   90.00
_cell.angle_gamma   90.00
#
_symmetry.space_group_name_H-M   'P 1'
#
loop_
_entity.id
_entity.type
_entity.pdbx_description
1 polymer ?
#
loop_
_entity_poly.entity_id
_entity_poly.type
_entity_poly.pdbx_seq_one_letter_code
_entity_poly.pdbx_strand_id
1 'polypeptide(L)'
;MSRAYRIEVKECLRTTLKGEDRVSTRLELLDLLPRDQMASLLADELAHRGFVPTNPTQPHGPLARAREDGLVVEIDPRSGEVVVRLERERETELEGGKIGITDTDLGKRGELDLTRKLRADLLKELEETARKQSSQLQREVTDQLERELGDLRIELDQVVNRVTVEALKRKAAAMGRIKEISENPDAGAVTIVLEV
;
A
#
# COMPACT_ATOMS: atom_id res chain seq x y z
N MET A 1 43.26 -27.86 -41.25
CA MET A 1 43.14 -26.47 -40.72
C MET A 1 41.77 -26.36 -40.08
N SER A 2 41.70 -26.23 -38.75
CA SER A 2 40.44 -25.95 -38.05
C SER A 2 40.04 -24.48 -38.24
N ARG A 3 38.74 -24.20 -38.38
CA ARG A 3 38.17 -22.85 -38.38
C ARG A 3 37.29 -22.68 -37.15
N ALA A 4 37.61 -21.72 -36.29
CA ALA A 4 36.76 -21.35 -35.19
C ALA A 4 35.65 -20.40 -35.67
N TYR A 5 34.41 -20.67 -35.26
CA TYR A 5 33.27 -19.79 -35.50
C TYR A 5 32.88 -19.10 -34.19
N ARG A 6 32.62 -17.80 -34.27
CA ARG A 6 32.08 -16.99 -33.18
C ARG A 6 30.57 -16.87 -33.38
N ILE A 7 29.81 -17.36 -32.41
CA ILE A 7 28.35 -17.26 -32.38
C ILE A 7 27.99 -16.18 -31.37
N GLU A 8 27.15 -15.23 -31.78
CA GLU A 8 26.58 -14.21 -30.91
C GLU A 8 25.07 -14.42 -30.83
N VAL A 9 24.54 -14.50 -29.61
CA VAL A 9 23.12 -14.60 -29.33
C VAL A 9 22.71 -13.33 -28.61
N LYS A 10 21.66 -12.67 -29.08
CA LYS A 10 21.03 -11.52 -28.43
C LYS A 10 19.58 -11.87 -28.12
N GLU A 11 19.15 -11.57 -26.91
CA GLU A 11 17.77 -11.75 -26.49
C GLU A 11 17.29 -10.49 -25.77
N CYS A 12 15.99 -10.26 -25.87
CA CYS A 12 15.30 -9.18 -25.18
C CYS A 12 14.13 -9.80 -24.40
N LEU A 13 13.99 -9.40 -23.13
CA LEU A 13 12.90 -9.77 -22.25
C LEU A 13 12.13 -8.50 -21.88
N ARG A 14 10.88 -8.40 -22.33
CA ARG A 14 9.94 -7.37 -21.90
C ARG A 14 9.04 -7.94 -20.83
N THR A 15 8.99 -7.30 -19.67
CA THR A 15 8.14 -7.74 -18.56
C THR A 15 7.63 -6.55 -17.75
N THR A 16 6.44 -6.70 -17.19
CA THR A 16 5.87 -5.73 -16.26
C THR A 16 6.18 -6.20 -14.84
N LEU A 17 6.97 -5.40 -14.12
CA LEU A 17 7.26 -5.64 -12.72
C LEU A 17 6.16 -5.01 -11.88
N LYS A 18 5.61 -5.76 -10.93
CA LYS A 18 4.61 -5.27 -9.97
C LYS A 18 5.18 -5.36 -8.57
N GLY A 19 4.97 -4.32 -7.77
CA GLY A 19 5.19 -4.31 -6.33
C GLY A 19 3.90 -3.89 -5.64
N GLU A 20 3.45 -4.68 -4.68
CA GLU A 20 2.24 -4.41 -3.90
C GLU A 20 2.55 -4.67 -2.43
N ASP A 21 2.13 -3.75 -1.55
CA ASP A 21 2.15 -4.00 -0.12
C ASP A 21 0.84 -3.54 0.53
N ARG A 22 0.45 -4.26 1.59
CA ARG A 22 -0.80 -4.05 2.30
C ARG A 22 -0.60 -4.23 3.80
N VAL A 23 -1.06 -3.23 4.55
CA VAL A 23 -1.11 -3.28 6.01
C VAL A 23 -2.56 -3.10 6.47
N SER A 24 -3.01 -3.98 7.36
CA SER A 24 -4.29 -3.85 8.04
C SER A 24 -4.06 -3.61 9.53
N THR A 25 -4.66 -2.56 10.06
CA THR A 25 -4.66 -2.25 11.49
C THR A 25 -6.08 -1.96 11.96
N ARG A 26 -6.26 -1.78 13.25
CA ARG A 26 -7.55 -1.45 13.86
C ARG A 26 -7.43 -0.18 14.69
N LEU A 27 -8.40 0.71 14.52
CA LEU A 27 -8.60 1.87 15.37
C LEU A 27 -9.24 1.45 16.68
N GLU A 28 -8.59 1.82 17.77
CA GLU A 28 -9.13 1.64 19.11
C GLU A 28 -10.01 2.85 19.44
N LEU A 29 -11.32 2.67 19.35
CA LEU A 29 -12.32 3.67 19.72
C LEU A 29 -12.86 3.35 21.11
N LEU A 30 -13.01 4.38 21.94
CA LEU A 30 -13.68 4.23 23.24
C LEU A 30 -15.17 4.02 23.04
N ASP A 31 -15.72 2.97 23.66
CA ASP A 31 -17.15 2.62 23.63
C ASP A 31 -17.99 3.58 24.51
N LEU A 32 -18.05 4.86 24.13
CA LEU A 32 -18.76 5.91 24.86
C LEU A 32 -20.25 5.98 24.50
N LEU A 33 -20.58 5.70 23.24
CA LEU A 33 -21.92 5.74 22.65
C LEU A 33 -22.22 4.39 21.95
N PRO A 34 -23.49 4.12 21.57
CA PRO A 34 -23.82 2.99 20.72
C PRO A 34 -22.98 2.97 19.44
N ARG A 35 -22.61 1.77 18.98
CA ARG A 35 -21.70 1.58 17.84
C ARG A 35 -22.12 2.32 16.58
N ASP A 36 -23.42 2.37 16.27
CA ASP A 36 -23.90 3.10 15.10
C ASP A 36 -23.69 4.62 15.22
N GLN A 37 -23.80 5.19 16.42
CA GLN A 37 -23.55 6.62 16.64
C GLN A 37 -22.06 6.94 16.57
N MET A 38 -21.20 6.05 17.10
CA MET A 38 -19.74 6.18 16.97
C MET A 38 -19.31 6.07 15.51
N ALA A 39 -19.85 5.09 14.77
CA ALA A 39 -19.55 4.91 13.35
C ALA A 39 -20.00 6.11 12.52
N SER A 40 -21.16 6.71 12.84
CA SER A 40 -21.61 7.94 12.18
C SER A 40 -20.64 9.10 12.43
N LEU A 41 -20.24 9.34 13.69
CA LEU A 41 -19.29 10.40 14.04
C LEU A 41 -17.95 10.22 13.33
N LEU A 42 -17.45 8.99 13.27
CA LEU A 42 -16.21 8.68 12.57
C LEU A 42 -16.36 8.87 11.06
N ALA A 43 -17.46 8.41 10.45
CA ALA A 43 -17.71 8.59 9.02
C ALA A 43 -17.80 10.07 8.64
N ASP A 44 -18.46 10.90 9.46
CA ASP A 44 -18.57 12.34 9.23
C ASP A 44 -17.19 13.02 9.27
N GLU A 45 -16.35 12.71 10.26
CA GLU A 45 -15.00 13.27 10.35
C GLU A 45 -14.06 12.77 9.24
N LEU A 46 -14.19 11.50 8.82
CA LEU A 46 -13.45 10.97 7.68
C LEU A 46 -13.90 11.64 6.37
N ALA A 47 -15.19 11.88 6.18
CA ALA A 47 -15.70 12.61 5.02
C ALA A 47 -15.14 14.04 4.95
N HIS A 48 -15.03 14.73 6.10
CA HIS A 48 -14.37 16.04 6.17
C HIS A 48 -12.89 16.02 5.76
N ARG A 49 -12.21 14.88 5.89
CA ARG A 49 -10.81 14.67 5.46
C ARG A 49 -10.67 14.08 4.06
N GLY A 50 -11.77 14.08 3.28
CA GLY A 50 -11.79 13.68 1.88
C GLY A 50 -11.89 12.18 1.65
N PHE A 51 -12.30 11.39 2.65
CA PHE A 51 -12.65 9.99 2.43
C PHE A 51 -14.04 9.90 1.77
N VAL A 52 -14.16 9.03 0.77
CA VAL A 52 -15.39 8.84 0.00
C VAL A 52 -15.93 7.44 0.28
N PRO A 53 -17.26 7.27 0.50
CA PRO A 53 -17.83 5.94 0.70
C PRO A 53 -17.60 5.04 -0.52
N THR A 54 -17.07 3.84 -0.29
CA THR A 54 -16.82 2.83 -1.35
C THR A 54 -18.12 2.32 -1.96
N ASN A 55 -19.22 2.35 -1.18
CA ASN A 55 -20.56 2.02 -1.66
C ASN A 55 -21.58 3.07 -1.19
N PRO A 56 -22.22 3.83 -2.11
CA PRO A 56 -23.17 4.89 -1.77
C PRO A 56 -24.47 4.36 -1.13
N THR A 57 -24.72 3.05 -1.18
CA THR A 57 -25.94 2.43 -0.65
C THR A 57 -25.86 2.17 0.85
N GLN A 58 -24.67 2.23 1.45
CA GLN A 58 -24.46 1.97 2.88
C GLN A 58 -23.98 3.24 3.58
N PRO A 59 -24.80 3.89 4.44
CA PRO A 59 -24.44 5.13 5.11
C PRO A 59 -23.29 4.97 6.14
N HIS A 60 -22.98 3.72 6.53
CA HIS A 60 -21.87 3.38 7.43
C HIS A 60 -20.97 2.29 6.84
N GLY A 61 -20.86 2.26 5.51
CA GLY A 61 -19.95 1.35 4.81
C GLY A 61 -18.49 1.80 4.92
N PRO A 62 -17.55 0.99 4.38
CA PRO A 62 -16.15 1.38 4.30
C PRO A 62 -16.00 2.65 3.46
N LEU A 63 -15.13 3.55 3.92
CA LEU A 63 -14.73 4.75 3.19
C LEU A 63 -13.31 4.58 2.69
N ALA A 64 -13.05 5.00 1.46
CA ALA A 64 -11.74 4.95 0.85
C ALA A 64 -11.25 6.34 0.47
N ARG A 65 -9.93 6.54 0.57
CA ARG A 65 -9.21 7.70 0.05
C ARG A 65 -8.04 7.21 -0.78
N ALA A 66 -8.10 7.48 -2.08
CA ALA A 66 -7.00 7.25 -3.01
C ALA A 66 -6.14 8.51 -3.13
N ARG A 67 -4.82 8.34 -3.12
CA ARG A 67 -3.84 9.40 -3.44
C ARG A 67 -3.22 9.17 -4.81
N GLU A 68 -2.64 10.21 -5.38
CA GLU A 68 -2.00 10.19 -6.71
C GLU A 68 -0.85 9.19 -6.81
N ASP A 69 -0.20 8.85 -5.69
CA ASP A 69 0.93 7.93 -5.62
C ASP A 69 0.56 6.44 -5.67
N GLY A 70 -0.73 6.11 -5.86
CA GLY A 70 -1.24 4.73 -5.84
C GLY A 70 -1.56 4.20 -4.43
N LEU A 71 -1.45 5.05 -3.40
CA LEU A 71 -1.84 4.72 -2.03
C LEU A 71 -3.36 4.78 -1.90
N VAL A 72 -3.96 3.69 -1.43
CA VAL A 72 -5.38 3.60 -1.10
C VAL A 72 -5.51 3.31 0.39
N VAL A 73 -6.18 4.20 1.11
CA VAL A 73 -6.52 4.04 2.52
C VAL A 73 -8.01 3.77 2.61
N GLU A 74 -8.38 2.60 3.10
CA GLU A 74 -9.76 2.19 3.37
C GLU A 74 -9.98 2.08 4.88
N ILE A 75 -11.10 2.61 5.36
CA ILE A 75 -11.46 2.62 6.78
C ILE A 75 -12.91 2.21 6.91
N ASP A 76 -13.17 1.17 7.70
CA ASP A 76 -14.52 0.79 8.10
C ASP A 76 -14.86 1.42 9.45
N PRO A 77 -15.80 2.40 9.49
CA PRO A 77 -16.14 3.11 10.71
C PRO A 77 -16.88 2.25 11.74
N ARG A 78 -17.44 1.10 11.35
CA ARG A 78 -18.14 0.19 12.28
C ARG A 78 -17.20 -0.76 13.00
N SER A 79 -16.25 -1.34 12.28
CA SER A 79 -15.26 -2.27 12.85
C SER A 79 -14.04 -1.55 13.41
N GLY A 80 -13.75 -0.35 12.89
CA GLY A 80 -12.50 0.37 13.09
C GLY A 80 -11.36 -0.20 12.25
N GLU A 81 -11.61 -1.11 11.31
CA GLU A 81 -10.56 -1.68 10.46
C GLU A 81 -10.03 -0.61 9.50
N VAL A 82 -8.70 -0.49 9.44
CA VAL A 82 -7.98 0.40 8.52
C VAL A 82 -7.09 -0.46 7.65
N VAL A 83 -7.31 -0.40 6.35
CA VAL A 83 -6.52 -1.09 5.33
C VAL A 83 -5.80 -0.04 4.51
N VAL A 84 -4.48 -0.12 4.50
CA VAL A 84 -3.62 0.71 3.65
C VAL A 84 -2.99 -0.19 2.61
N ARG A 85 -3.16 0.17 1.33
CA ARG A 85 -2.60 -0.56 0.19
C ARG A 85 -1.81 0.40 -0.70
N LEU A 86 -0.64 -0.03 -1.13
CA LEU A 86 0.16 0.67 -2.13
C LEU A 86 0.51 -0.29 -3.25
N GLU A 87 0.21 0.10 -4.49
CA GLU A 87 0.51 -0.69 -5.69
C GLU A 87 1.33 0.15 -6.68
N ARG A 88 2.40 -0.43 -7.22
CA ARG A 88 3.22 0.16 -8.27
C ARG A 88 3.52 -0.85 -9.36
N GLU A 89 3.42 -0.38 -10.60
CA GLU A 89 3.79 -1.14 -11.78
C GLU A 89 4.90 -0.42 -12.54
N ARG A 90 5.86 -1.19 -13.07
CA ARG A 90 6.95 -0.68 -13.89
C ARG A 90 7.23 -1.63 -15.05
N GLU A 91 7.02 -1.15 -16.26
CA GLU A 91 7.45 -1.86 -17.46
C GLU A 91 8.97 -1.78 -17.60
N THR A 92 9.62 -2.92 -17.82
CA THR A 92 11.07 -2.97 -18.05
C THR A 92 11.38 -3.83 -19.26
N GLU A 93 12.28 -3.31 -20.10
CA GLU A 93 12.89 -4.02 -21.21
C GLU A 93 14.33 -4.35 -20.84
N LEU A 94 14.65 -5.64 -20.79
CA LEU A 94 15.99 -6.15 -20.48
C LEU A 94 16.60 -6.76 -21.73
N GLU A 95 17.70 -6.18 -22.19
CA GLU A 95 18.46 -6.69 -23.33
C GLU A 95 19.78 -7.31 -22.85
N GLY A 96 20.18 -8.40 -23.49
CA GLY A 96 21.46 -9.02 -23.21
C GLY A 96 22.03 -9.76 -24.42
N GLY A 97 23.33 -10.03 -24.38
CA GLY A 97 24.03 -10.74 -25.43
C GLY A 97 25.09 -11.69 -24.88
N LYS A 98 25.19 -12.88 -25.46
CA LYS A 98 26.24 -13.86 -25.14
C LYS A 98 26.97 -14.29 -26.39
N ILE A 99 28.27 -14.48 -26.23
CA ILE A 99 29.17 -14.92 -27.29
C ILE A 99 29.74 -16.27 -26.92
N GLY A 100 29.66 -17.23 -27.84
CA GLY A 100 30.35 -18.51 -27.73
C GLY A 100 31.25 -18.75 -28.94
N ILE A 101 32.28 -19.56 -28.73
CA ILE A 101 33.23 -19.97 -29.78
C ILE A 101 33.10 -21.48 -29.94
N THR A 102 33.01 -21.95 -31.19
CA THR A 102 32.97 -23.38 -31.51
C THR A 102 33.93 -23.71 -32.64
N ASP A 103 34.50 -24.91 -32.62
CA ASP A 103 35.42 -25.41 -33.64
C ASP A 103 34.67 -26.24 -34.71
N THR A 104 35.24 -26.27 -35.93
CA THR A 104 34.61 -26.91 -37.10
C THR A 104 34.31 -28.41 -36.90
N ASP A 105 35.07 -29.09 -36.03
CA ASP A 105 35.03 -30.54 -35.85
C ASP A 105 33.73 -31.05 -35.19
N LEU A 106 32.94 -30.15 -34.58
CA LEU A 106 31.64 -30.48 -33.96
C LEU A 106 30.46 -30.47 -34.96
N GLY A 107 30.67 -29.98 -36.18
CA GLY A 107 29.65 -29.88 -37.24
C GLY A 107 28.42 -29.02 -36.86
N LYS A 108 27.38 -29.05 -37.71
CA LYS A 108 26.15 -28.25 -37.53
C LYS A 108 25.39 -28.57 -36.23
N ARG A 109 25.58 -29.76 -35.65
CA ARG A 109 24.92 -30.16 -34.38
C ARG A 109 25.53 -29.44 -33.18
N GLY A 110 26.86 -29.34 -33.09
CA GLY A 110 27.51 -28.62 -32.00
C GLY A 110 27.23 -27.12 -32.00
N GLU A 111 27.09 -26.52 -33.19
CA GLU A 111 26.68 -25.11 -33.34
C GLU A 111 25.26 -24.87 -32.80
N LEU A 112 24.31 -25.74 -33.15
CA LEU A 112 22.94 -25.67 -32.66
C LEU A 112 22.85 -25.88 -31.14
N ASP A 113 23.60 -26.85 -30.61
CA ASP A 113 23.61 -27.14 -29.18
C ASP A 113 24.26 -26.01 -28.38
N LEU A 114 25.35 -25.41 -28.88
CA LEU A 114 25.98 -24.24 -28.27
C LEU A 114 25.03 -23.04 -28.29
N THR A 115 24.39 -22.75 -29.43
CA THR A 115 23.42 -21.64 -29.56
C THR A 115 22.26 -21.81 -28.59
N ARG A 116 21.71 -23.03 -28.47
CA ARG A 116 20.64 -23.34 -27.51
C ARG A 116 21.07 -23.14 -26.07
N LYS A 117 22.28 -23.58 -25.70
CA LYS A 117 22.84 -23.37 -24.36
C LYS A 117 23.02 -21.88 -24.06
N LEU A 118 23.69 -21.15 -24.95
CA LEU A 118 23.91 -19.71 -24.79
C LEU A 118 22.59 -18.95 -24.66
N ARG A 119 21.59 -19.31 -25.45
CA ARG A 119 20.24 -18.73 -25.37
C ARG A 119 19.56 -19.05 -24.04
N ALA A 120 19.57 -20.31 -23.61
CA ALA A 120 18.97 -20.72 -22.34
C ALA A 120 19.65 -20.02 -21.14
N ASP A 121 20.98 -19.93 -21.15
CA ASP A 121 21.73 -19.26 -20.10
C ASP A 121 21.47 -17.75 -20.10
N LEU A 122 21.34 -17.12 -21.28
CA LEU A 122 21.03 -15.70 -21.39
C LEU A 122 19.61 -15.38 -20.90
N LEU A 123 18.63 -16.21 -21.27
CA LEU A 123 17.25 -16.07 -20.79
C LEU A 123 17.19 -16.19 -19.27
N LYS A 124 17.91 -17.16 -18.69
CA LYS A 124 17.99 -17.34 -17.24
C LYS A 124 18.59 -16.11 -16.54
N GLU A 125 19.63 -15.51 -17.10
CA GLU A 125 20.22 -14.26 -16.55
C GLU A 125 19.27 -13.07 -16.63
N LEU A 126 18.54 -12.93 -17.74
CA LEU A 126 17.52 -11.88 -17.90
C LEU A 126 16.39 -12.07 -16.89
N GLU A 127 15.93 -13.30 -16.67
CA GLU A 127 14.92 -13.63 -15.66
C GLU A 127 15.42 -13.35 -14.23
N GLU A 128 16.65 -13.73 -13.90
CA GLU A 128 17.24 -13.43 -12.59
C GLU A 128 17.37 -11.93 -12.35
N THR A 129 17.69 -11.16 -13.39
CA THR A 129 17.76 -9.70 -13.35
C THR A 129 16.38 -9.08 -13.14
N ALA A 130 15.37 -9.56 -13.87
CA ALA A 130 13.98 -9.14 -13.69
C ALA A 130 13.48 -9.43 -12.25
N ARG A 131 13.82 -10.60 -11.69
CA ARG A 131 13.48 -10.95 -10.30
C ARG A 131 14.13 -10.02 -9.29
N LYS A 132 15.41 -9.68 -9.48
CA LYS A 132 16.12 -8.71 -8.61
C LYS A 132 15.46 -7.34 -8.67
N GLN A 133 15.11 -6.86 -9.87
CA GLN A 133 14.42 -5.57 -10.03
C GLN A 133 13.01 -5.59 -9.42
N SER A 134 12.27 -6.70 -9.56
CA SER A 134 10.98 -6.88 -8.88
C SER A 134 11.12 -6.82 -7.37
N SER A 135 12.12 -7.49 -6.80
CA SER A 135 12.37 -7.44 -5.35
C SER A 135 12.81 -6.04 -4.88
N GLN A 136 13.53 -5.29 -5.70
CA GLN A 136 13.86 -3.89 -5.42
C GLN A 136 12.60 -3.02 -5.42
N LEU A 137 11.75 -3.14 -6.45
CA LEU A 137 10.48 -2.42 -6.52
C LEU A 137 9.58 -2.74 -5.33
N GLN A 138 9.51 -4.01 -4.91
CA GLN A 138 8.77 -4.42 -3.72
C GLN A 138 9.28 -3.72 -2.46
N ARG A 139 10.60 -3.65 -2.26
CA ARG A 139 11.19 -2.94 -1.11
C ARG A 139 10.90 -1.45 -1.15
N GLU A 140 10.99 -0.82 -2.32
CA GLU A 140 10.64 0.59 -2.49
C GLU A 140 9.18 0.87 -2.12
N VAL A 141 8.27 -0.03 -2.51
CA VAL A 141 6.84 0.04 -2.14
C VAL A 141 6.68 -0.11 -0.62
N THR A 142 7.32 -1.09 0.01
CA THR A 142 7.26 -1.26 1.48
C THR A 142 7.83 -0.05 2.21
N ASP A 143 9.02 0.44 1.83
CA ASP A 143 9.65 1.61 2.47
C ASP A 143 8.79 2.86 2.35
N GLN A 144 8.08 3.03 1.22
CA GLN A 144 7.16 4.13 1.04
C GLN A 144 5.89 3.96 1.90
N LEU A 145 5.33 2.74 1.94
CA LEU A 145 4.17 2.43 2.76
C LEU A 145 4.47 2.72 4.24
N GLU A 146 5.64 2.33 4.75
CA GLU A 146 6.06 2.61 6.13
C GLU A 146 6.10 4.10 6.47
N ARG A 147 6.57 4.94 5.54
CA ARG A 147 6.59 6.40 5.74
C ARG A 147 5.19 6.97 5.80
N GLU A 148 4.34 6.61 4.84
CA GLU A 148 2.95 7.08 4.78
C GLU A 148 2.14 6.58 6.00
N LEU A 149 2.44 5.40 6.53
CA LEU A 149 1.81 4.89 7.76
C LEU A 149 2.11 5.76 8.97
N GLY A 150 3.30 6.38 9.06
CA GLY A 150 3.65 7.31 10.12
C GLY A 150 2.75 8.55 10.12
N ASP A 151 2.61 9.17 8.94
CA ASP A 151 1.77 10.36 8.76
C ASP A 151 0.29 10.03 8.93
N LEU A 152 -0.16 8.91 8.37
CA LEU A 152 -1.53 8.44 8.51
C LEU A 152 -1.89 8.14 9.97
N ARG A 153 -0.96 7.58 10.75
CA ARG A 153 -1.20 7.33 12.18
C ARG A 153 -1.49 8.63 12.93
N ILE A 154 -0.66 9.66 12.73
CA ILE A 154 -0.88 10.98 13.37
C ILE A 154 -2.23 11.56 12.93
N GLU A 155 -2.55 11.42 11.65
CA GLU A 155 -3.83 11.87 11.09
C GLU A 155 -5.02 11.17 11.76
N LEU A 156 -4.97 9.84 11.89
CA LEU A 156 -6.03 9.03 12.47
C LEU A 156 -6.17 9.23 13.98
N ASP A 157 -5.07 9.40 14.71
CA ASP A 157 -5.09 9.70 16.14
C ASP A 157 -5.85 11.01 16.40
N GLN A 158 -5.67 12.03 15.55
CA GLN A 158 -6.44 13.27 15.64
C GLN A 158 -7.93 13.07 15.35
N VAL A 159 -8.27 12.22 14.38
CA VAL A 159 -9.67 11.89 14.06
C VAL A 159 -10.33 11.19 15.25
N VAL A 160 -9.67 10.17 15.80
CA VAL A 160 -10.17 9.43 16.98
C VAL A 160 -10.38 10.37 18.17
N ASN A 161 -9.43 11.28 18.43
CA ASN A 161 -9.55 12.24 19.52
C ASN A 161 -10.76 13.16 19.33
N ARG A 162 -10.97 13.72 18.13
CA ARG A 162 -12.14 14.57 17.83
C ARG A 162 -13.46 13.82 18.00
N VAL A 163 -13.53 12.60 17.44
CA VAL A 163 -14.71 11.73 17.59
C VAL A 163 -14.99 11.43 19.05
N THR A 164 -13.95 11.19 19.85
CA THR A 164 -14.07 10.93 21.29
C THR A 164 -14.61 12.16 22.03
N VAL A 165 -14.11 13.36 21.73
CA VAL A 165 -14.61 14.61 22.31
C VAL A 165 -16.09 14.82 21.97
N GLU A 166 -16.47 14.65 20.70
CA GLU A 166 -17.87 14.77 20.28
C GLU A 166 -18.77 13.70 20.91
N ALA A 167 -18.27 12.48 21.05
CA ALA A 167 -18.98 11.42 21.76
C ALA A 167 -19.20 11.76 23.25
N LEU A 168 -18.19 12.32 23.92
CA LEU A 168 -18.31 12.80 25.31
C LEU A 168 -19.32 13.93 25.43
N LYS A 169 -19.33 14.90 24.52
CA LYS A 169 -20.33 15.99 24.50
C LYS A 169 -21.75 15.45 24.37
N ARG A 170 -21.98 14.52 23.43
CA ARG A 170 -23.30 13.87 23.25
C ARG A 170 -23.72 13.07 24.48
N LYS A 171 -22.81 12.32 25.09
CA LYS A 171 -23.07 11.57 26.32
C LYS A 171 -23.40 12.48 27.49
N ALA A 172 -22.65 13.57 27.66
CA ALA A 172 -22.88 14.56 28.71
C ALA A 172 -24.23 15.27 28.54
N ALA A 173 -24.60 15.65 27.31
CA ALA A 173 -25.89 16.24 27.00
C ALA A 173 -27.07 15.29 27.28
N ALA A 174 -26.87 13.98 27.14
CA ALA A 174 -27.87 12.98 27.51
C ALA A 174 -28.03 12.83 29.04
N MET A 175 -27.02 13.22 29.82
CA MET A 175 -27.02 13.12 31.28
C MET A 175 -27.51 14.39 31.99
N GLY A 176 -27.45 15.57 31.35
CA GLY A 176 -27.88 16.84 31.94
C GLY A 176 -27.64 18.05 31.05
N ARG A 177 -27.89 19.27 31.56
CA ARG A 177 -27.56 20.52 30.83
C ARG A 177 -26.08 20.84 31.00
N ILE A 178 -25.38 21.02 29.89
CA ILE A 178 -23.97 21.39 29.91
C ILE A 178 -23.85 22.88 30.29
N LYS A 179 -23.16 23.19 31.40
CA LYS A 179 -22.85 24.57 31.82
C LYS A 179 -21.63 25.12 31.13
N GLU A 180 -20.57 24.32 31.05
CA GLU A 180 -19.27 24.75 30.58
C GLU A 180 -18.54 23.59 29.92
N ILE A 181 -17.86 23.88 28.82
CA ILE A 181 -16.97 22.95 28.11
C ILE A 181 -15.62 23.65 28.02
N SER A 182 -14.59 23.03 28.59
CA SER A 182 -13.20 23.47 28.45
C SER A 182 -12.39 22.36 27.81
N GLU A 183 -11.74 22.68 26.69
CA GLU A 183 -10.91 21.75 25.92
C GLU A 183 -9.46 22.23 25.96
N ASN A 184 -8.56 21.38 26.44
CA ASN A 184 -7.12 21.61 26.37
C ASN A 184 -6.50 20.64 25.35
N PRO A 185 -6.28 21.08 24.10
CA PRO A 185 -5.78 20.22 23.03
C PRO A 185 -4.34 19.75 23.27
N ASP A 186 -3.52 20.51 24.00
CA ASP A 186 -2.12 20.15 24.28
C ASP A 186 -1.99 19.07 25.36
N ALA A 187 -2.95 19.01 26.29
CA ALA A 187 -2.99 18.02 27.38
C ALA A 187 -3.90 16.82 27.08
N GLY A 188 -4.66 16.84 25.97
CA GLY A 188 -5.68 15.83 25.66
C GLY A 188 -6.81 15.77 26.69
N ALA A 189 -7.04 16.86 27.44
CA ALA A 189 -8.00 16.90 28.54
C ALA A 189 -9.26 17.68 28.13
N VAL A 190 -10.42 17.05 28.31
CA VAL A 190 -11.74 17.68 28.12
C VAL A 190 -12.44 17.72 29.47
N THR A 191 -12.80 18.93 29.91
CA THR A 191 -13.58 19.16 31.12
C THR A 191 -14.98 19.58 30.72
N ILE A 192 -16.00 18.79 31.11
CA ILE A 192 -17.41 19.11 30.87
C ILE A 192 -18.10 19.27 32.23
N VAL A 193 -18.60 20.46 32.51
CA VAL A 193 -19.34 20.76 33.75
C VAL A 193 -20.83 20.64 33.47
N LEU A 194 -21.52 19.79 34.22
CA LEU A 194 -22.95 19.53 34.10
C LEU A 194 -23.75 20.21 35.22
N GLU A 195 -24.94 20.73 34.88
CA GLU A 195 -26.00 21.04 35.84
C GLU A 195 -26.91 19.82 35.98
N VAL A 196 -26.99 19.27 37.19
CA VAL A 196 -27.90 18.18 37.57
C VAL A 196 -28.98 18.73 38.48
#